data_AF-J3FL38-F1
#
_entry.id   AF-J3FL38-F1
#
_cell.length_a   1.000
_cell.length_b   1.000
_cell.length_c   1.000
_cell.angle_alpha   90.00
_cell.angle_beta   90.00
_cell.angle_gamma   90.00
#
_symmetry.space_group_name_H-M   'P 1'
#
loop_
_entity.id
_entity.type
_entity.pdbx_description
1 polymer ?
#
loop_
_entity_poly.entity_id
_entity_poly.type
_entity_poly.pdbx_seq_one_letter_code
_entity_poly.pdbx_strand_id
1 'polypeptide(L)' 'MTLVRESLESEATRVGTLTRVVAVFGAAHLYCAYLFANRLANRMKVLAQDGLDIWQAVHRPHQGKFL' A
#
# COMPACT_ATOMS: atom_id res chain seq x y z
N MET A 1 -22.53 -3.05 9.53
CA MET A 1 -22.13 -3.63 8.22
C MET A 1 -20.63 -3.87 8.28
N THR A 2 -20.24 -5.01 8.87
CA THR A 2 -18.83 -5.36 9.08
C THR A 2 -18.27 -5.85 7.76
N LEU A 3 -17.57 -4.97 7.03
CA LEU A 3 -16.76 -5.40 5.90
C LEU A 3 -15.59 -6.21 6.49
N VAL A 4 -15.72 -7.54 6.45
CA VAL A 4 -14.58 -8.44 6.64
C VAL A 4 -13.59 -8.07 5.55
N ARG A 5 -12.53 -7.40 5.94
CA ARG A 5 -11.45 -7.04 5.05
C ARG A 5 -10.21 -7.69 5.63
N GLU A 6 -9.98 -8.93 5.25
CA GLU A 6 -8.73 -9.62 5.56
C GLU A 6 -7.69 -9.23 4.51
N SER A 7 -6.59 -8.60 4.94
CA SER A 7 -5.46 -8.31 4.05
C SER A 7 -4.78 -9.63 3.69
N LEU A 8 -4.92 -10.06 2.44
CA LEU A 8 -4.34 -11.31 1.90
C LEU A 8 -2.80 -11.31 1.80
N GLU A 9 -2.12 -10.26 2.29
CA GLU A 9 -0.66 -10.15 2.24
C GLU A 9 0.01 -10.63 3.53
N SER A 10 1.17 -11.28 3.40
CA SER A 10 1.97 -11.72 4.54
C SER A 10 2.42 -10.54 5.42
N GLU A 11 2.52 -10.78 6.74
CA GLU A 11 2.97 -9.79 7.72
C GLU A 11 4.29 -9.12 7.34
N ALA A 12 5.26 -9.92 6.87
CA ALA A 12 6.57 -9.44 6.45
C ALA A 12 6.49 -8.37 5.34
N THR A 13 5.54 -8.55 4.41
CA THR A 13 5.32 -7.65 3.30
C THR A 13 4.69 -6.33 3.76
N ARG A 14 3.83 -6.37 4.79
CA ARG A 14 3.22 -5.19 5.40
C ARG A 14 4.24 -4.36 6.16
N VAL A 15 5.03 -5.00 7.02
CA VAL A 15 6.13 -4.35 7.76
C VAL A 15 7.12 -3.71 6.80
N GLY A 16 7.55 -4.42 5.74
CA GLY A 16 8.48 -3.87 4.75
C GLY A 16 7.96 -2.61 4.04
N THR A 17 6.66 -2.54 3.77
CA THR A 17 6.03 -1.37 3.13
C THR A 17 5.94 -0.19 4.10
N LEU A 18 5.59 -0.45 5.36
CA LEU A 18 5.56 0.57 6.41
C LEU A 18 6.97 1.13 6.70
N THR A 19 7.98 0.28 6.77
CA THR A 19 9.38 0.70 6.90
C THR A 19 9.79 1.63 5.75
N ARG A 20 9.35 1.34 4.53
CA ARG A 20 9.60 2.21 3.37
C ARG A 20 8.90 3.56 3.48
N VAL A 21 7.66 3.60 3.99
CA VAL A 21 6.95 4.86 4.27
C VAL A 21 7.74 5.71 5.26
N VAL A 22 8.11 5.15 6.41
CA VAL A 22 8.85 5.88 7.45
C VAL A 22 10.22 6.35 6.93
N ALA A 23 10.93 5.52 6.16
CA ALA A 23 12.21 5.89 5.60
C ALA A 23 12.15 7.03 4.57
N VAL A 24 11.04 7.17 3.83
CA VAL A 24 10.88 8.20 2.78
C VAL A 24 10.22 9.46 3.32
N PHE A 25 9.20 9.32 4.16
CA PHE A 25 8.36 10.42 4.63
C PHE A 25 8.65 10.83 6.08
N GLY A 26 9.53 10.12 6.79
CA GLY A 26 9.88 10.38 8.19
C GLY A 26 8.88 9.83 9.20
N ALA A 27 7.60 9.73 8.83
CA ALA A 27 6.54 9.15 9.64
C ALA A 27 5.43 8.55 8.77
N ALA A 28 4.66 7.62 9.36
CA ALA A 28 3.40 7.14 8.80
C ALA A 28 2.25 7.95 9.40
N HIS A 29 1.46 8.63 8.57
CA HIS A 29 0.36 9.47 9.01
C HIS A 29 -0.98 8.72 8.93
N LEU A 30 -1.83 8.94 9.94
CA LEU A 30 -3.21 8.44 9.96
C LEU A 30 -4.02 9.09 8.83
N TYR A 31 -5.00 8.35 8.30
CA TYR A 31 -5.88 8.78 7.20
C TYR A 31 -5.14 9.15 5.91
N CYS A 32 -3.89 8.68 5.76
CA CYS A 32 -3.10 8.88 4.56
C CYS A 32 -2.96 7.57 3.78
N ALA A 33 -2.93 7.71 2.46
CA ALA A 33 -2.63 6.63 1.54
C ALA A 33 -1.27 6.89 0.85
N TYR A 34 -0.39 5.90 0.88
CA TYR A 34 0.93 5.92 0.26
C TYR A 34 0.92 5.00 -0.95
N LEU A 35 1.16 5.57 -2.14
CA LEU A 35 1.28 4.83 -3.39
C LEU A 35 2.76 4.68 -3.76
N PHE A 36 3.19 3.43 -3.92
CA PHE A 36 4.50 3.05 -4.43
C PHE A 36 4.34 2.51 -5.84
N ALA A 37 5.03 3.10 -6.80
CA ALA A 37 5.16 2.57 -8.15
C ALA A 37 6.64 2.30 -8.45
N ASN A 38 6.93 1.23 -9.18
CA ASN A 38 8.28 1.08 -9.74
C ASN A 38 8.50 2.09 -10.87
N ARG A 39 9.76 2.25 -11.33
CA ARG A 39 10.13 3.23 -12.35
C ARG A 39 9.31 3.12 -13.66
N LEU A 40 8.93 1.89 -14.02
CA LEU A 40 8.12 1.61 -15.21
C LEU A 40 6.61 1.63 -14.93
N ALA A 41 6.23 1.90 -13.67
CA ALA A 41 4.89 1.87 -13.11
C ALA A 41 4.09 0.55 -13.34
N ASN A 42 4.72 -0.51 -13.83
CA ASN A 42 4.09 -1.83 -14.05
C ASN A 42 3.84 -2.63 -12.76
N ARG A 43 4.31 -2.12 -11.61
CA ARG A 43 3.95 -2.62 -10.28
C ARG A 43 3.62 -1.43 -9.41
N MET A 44 2.41 -1.45 -8.88
CA MET A 44 1.93 -0.46 -7.93
C MET A 44 1.51 -1.16 -6.63
N LYS A 45 1.78 -0.49 -5.53
CA LYS A 45 1.37 -0.89 -4.20
C LYS A 45 0.84 0.29 -3.43
N VAL A 46 -0.35 0.16 -2.87
CA VAL A 46 -0.97 1.17 -2.01
C VAL A 46 -0.97 0.66 -0.58
N LEU A 47 -0.56 1.53 0.35
CA LEU A 47 -0.71 1.36 1.79
C LEU A 47 -1.64 2.47 2.29
N ALA A 48 -2.79 2.14 2.85
CA ALA A 48 -3.71 3.13 3.42
C ALA A 48 -3.96 2.84 4.90
N GLN A 49 -3.96 3.87 5.73
CA GLN A 49 -4.19 3.75 7.16
C GLN A 49 -5.50 4.46 7.53
N ASP A 50 -6.54 3.70 7.87
CA ASP A 50 -7.90 4.23 8.18
C ASP A 50 -8.08 4.60 9.67
N GLY A 51 -6.98 4.75 10.42
CA GLY A 51 -7.00 5.10 11.84
C GLY A 51 -7.14 3.91 12.80
N LEU A 52 -7.76 2.83 12.35
CA LEU A 52 -7.88 1.57 13.11
C LEU A 52 -7.01 0.45 12.52
N ASP A 53 -6.98 0.37 11.18
CA ASP A 53 -6.35 -0.72 10.44
C ASP A 53 -5.49 -0.21 9.28
N ILE A 54 -4.60 -1.07 8.81
CA ILE A 54 -3.72 -0.84 7.67
C ILE A 54 -4.18 -1.71 6.50
N TRP A 55 -4.54 -1.06 5.40
CA TRP A 55 -4.95 -1.68 4.14
C TRP A 55 -3.79 -1.73 3.16
N GLN A 56 -3.68 -2.85 2.43
CA GLN A 56 -2.76 -2.98 1.31
C GLN A 56 -3.48 -3.46 0.06
N ALA A 57 -3.17 -2.81 -1.06
CA ALA A 57 -3.58 -3.25 -2.38
C ALA A 57 -2.36 -3.29 -3.30
N VAL A 58 -2.20 -4.39 -4.04
CA VAL A 58 -1.18 -4.52 -5.07
C VAL A 58 -1.86 -4.59 -6.42
N HIS A 59 -1.46 -3.71 -7.32
CA HIS A 59 -1.94 -3.70 -8.70
C HIS A 59 -0.77 -3.90 -9.65
N ARG A 60 -0.92 -4.84 -10.57
CA ARG A 60 0.03 -5.06 -11.68
C ARG A 60 -0.71 -4.72 -12.98
N PRO A 61 -0.61 -3.48 -13.47
CA PRO A 61 -1.20 -3.15 -14.76
C PRO A 61 -0.59 -4.06 -15.83
N HIS A 62 -1.44 -4.75 -16.58
CA HIS A 62 -1.06 -5.34 -17.86
C HIS A 62 -0.53 -4.22 -18.77
N GLN A 63 0.61 -4.47 -19.41
CA GLN A 63 1.38 -3.51 -20.21
C GLN A 63 0.50 -2.53 -20.99
N GLY A 64 0.53 -1.24 -20.61
CA GLY A 64 0.30 -0.19 -21.59
C GLY A 64 -0.46 1.04 -21.15
N LYS A 65 -1.37 1.03 -20.17
CA LYS A 65 -2.19 2.24 -19.88
C LYS A 65 -2.63 2.34 -18.42
N PHE A 66 -2.41 3.53 -17.86
CA PHE A 66 -3.19 4.07 -16.75
C PHE A 66 -4.34 4.85 -17.39
N LEU A 67 -5.54 4.27 -17.40
CA LEU A 67 -6.78 5.00 -17.62
C LEU A 67 -7.60 4.90 -16.34
#